data_AF-A0A7C5V358-F1
#
_entry.id   AF-A0A7C5V358-F1
#
_cell.length_a   1.000
_cell.length_b   1.000
_cell.length_c   1.000
_cell.angle_alpha   90.00
_cell.angle_beta   90.00
_cell.angle_gamma   90.00
#
_symmetry.space_group_name_H-M   'P 1'
#
loop_
_entity.id
_entity.type
_entity.pdbx_description
1 polymer ?
#
loop_
_entity_poly.entity_id
_entity_poly.type
_entity_poly.pdbx_seq_one_letter_code
_entity_poly.pdbx_strand_id
1 'polypeptide(L)'
;MKTIRRLTTLAGLAVVVFALSATGARAQGPALTVTNFSGTFTLPFNAQWGRVALPAGEYSLYYGSNFGGTKYVEIVAKERGSLHVLLLAGAPIDVSPNAKNALVCVREGNIGIVRALEMPQIGEALRFRMPQGAMLVSHNGRHNGSTQIAEAPVLIQRITIAQNSN
;
A
#
# COMPACT_ATOMS: atom_id res chain seq x y z
N MET A 1 36.56 40.00 56.82
CA MET A 1 37.07 38.66 57.17
C MET A 1 35.90 37.70 57.22
N LYS A 2 35.98 36.58 56.47
CA LYS A 2 35.46 35.22 56.74
C LYS A 2 34.04 35.12 57.36
N THR A 3 33.07 34.38 56.83
CA THR A 3 33.17 32.98 56.41
C THR A 3 31.91 32.58 55.66
N ILE A 4 32.10 31.97 54.49
CA ILE A 4 31.10 31.28 53.68
C ILE A 4 30.67 30.00 54.42
N ARG A 5 29.37 29.75 54.58
CA ARG A 5 28.87 28.39 54.87
C ARG A 5 28.05 27.92 53.69
N ARG A 6 28.68 27.05 52.89
CA ARG A 6 28.08 26.34 51.76
C ARG A 6 27.12 25.29 52.30
N LEU A 7 25.87 25.36 51.84
CA LEU A 7 24.87 24.31 52.03
C LEU A 7 25.27 23.16 51.08
N THR A 8 25.69 22.02 51.62
CA THR A 8 26.06 20.84 50.84
C THR A 8 24.82 20.20 50.24
N THR A 9 24.55 20.51 48.98
CA THR A 9 23.65 19.79 48.09
C THR A 9 24.23 18.41 47.79
N LEU A 10 23.70 17.35 48.41
CA LEU A 10 23.91 15.99 47.94
C LEU A 10 22.74 15.63 47.03
N ALA A 11 22.91 15.91 45.73
CA ALA A 11 21.97 15.56 44.69
C ALA A 11 21.96 14.04 44.50
N GLY A 12 20.79 13.43 44.70
CA GLY A 12 20.52 12.05 44.29
C GLY A 12 20.51 11.96 42.77
N LEU A 13 21.50 11.29 42.19
CA LEU A 13 21.52 10.98 40.77
C LEU A 13 20.88 9.61 40.55
N ALA A 14 19.55 9.56 40.58
CA ALA A 14 18.82 8.43 40.03
C ALA A 14 18.97 8.48 38.50
N VAL A 15 19.87 7.66 37.95
CA VAL A 15 19.98 7.46 36.50
C VAL A 15 18.82 6.56 36.08
N VAL A 16 17.66 7.17 35.85
CA VAL A 16 16.57 6.50 35.14
C VAL A 16 16.83 6.66 33.66
N VAL A 17 17.42 5.63 33.04
CA VAL A 17 17.49 5.54 31.56
C VAL A 17 16.09 5.18 31.05
N PHE A 18 15.24 6.18 30.80
CA PHE A 18 14.06 6.02 29.96
C PHE A 18 14.44 6.33 28.52
N ALA A 19 15.09 5.37 27.85
CA ALA A 19 15.22 5.38 26.40
C ALA A 19 14.10 4.54 25.78
N LEU A 20 12.85 5.02 25.90
CA LEU A 20 11.76 4.62 25.00
C LEU A 20 11.31 5.84 24.21
N SER A 21 12.16 6.27 23.27
CA SER A 21 11.81 7.28 22.26
C SER A 21 11.84 6.67 20.86
N ALA A 22 11.18 5.52 20.69
CA ALA A 22 10.48 5.27 19.44
C ALA A 22 9.01 5.58 19.72
N THR A 23 8.60 6.83 19.45
CA THR A 23 7.18 7.09 19.19
C THR A 23 6.87 6.42 17.85
N GLY A 24 6.77 5.08 17.90
CA GLY A 24 6.10 4.30 16.88
C GLY A 24 4.78 5.01 16.64
N ALA A 25 4.59 5.46 15.40
CA ALA A 25 3.28 5.89 14.97
C ALA A 25 2.32 4.84 15.49
N ARG A 26 1.36 5.24 16.32
CA ARG A 26 0.21 4.40 16.59
C ARG A 26 -0.47 4.31 15.23
N ALA A 27 -0.05 3.34 14.41
CA ALA A 27 -0.89 2.83 13.35
C ALA A 27 -2.14 2.40 14.11
N GLN A 28 -3.19 3.23 14.00
CA GLN A 28 -4.52 2.76 14.34
C GLN A 28 -4.62 1.43 13.57
N GLY A 29 -4.89 0.34 14.30
CA GLY A 29 -4.96 -0.98 13.69
C GLY A 29 -5.93 -0.96 12.51
N PRO A 30 -5.90 -2.00 11.66
CA PRO A 30 -6.76 -2.06 10.49
C PRO A 30 -8.20 -1.67 10.84
N ALA A 31 -8.83 -0.81 10.05
CA ALA A 31 -10.24 -0.45 10.22
C ALA A 31 -11.18 -1.66 10.03
N LEU A 32 -10.63 -2.80 9.61
CA LEU A 32 -11.30 -4.08 9.39
C LEU A 32 -11.63 -4.80 10.71
N THR A 33 -12.85 -5.33 10.81
CA THR A 33 -13.24 -6.20 11.93
C THR A 33 -12.51 -7.55 11.90
N VAL A 34 -12.36 -8.13 10.71
CA VAL A 34 -11.61 -9.37 10.49
C VAL A 34 -10.62 -9.13 9.36
N THR A 35 -9.33 -9.34 9.63
CA THR A 35 -8.27 -9.27 8.61
C THR A 35 -7.99 -10.68 8.08
N ASN A 36 -8.26 -10.91 6.79
CA ASN A 36 -8.00 -12.19 6.11
C ASN A 36 -6.61 -12.25 5.48
N PHE A 37 -6.10 -11.11 5.03
CA PHE A 37 -4.77 -11.00 4.45
C PHE A 37 -4.14 -9.66 4.85
N SER A 38 -2.84 -9.66 5.11
CA SER A 38 -2.09 -8.43 5.35
C SER A 38 -0.68 -8.53 4.80
N GLY A 39 -0.13 -7.38 4.41
CA GLY A 39 1.23 -7.30 3.92
C GLY A 39 1.69 -5.88 3.71
N THR A 40 2.89 -5.75 3.15
CA THR A 40 3.50 -4.48 2.80
C THR A 40 4.04 -4.53 1.38
N PHE A 41 4.08 -3.37 0.73
CA PHE A 41 4.63 -3.24 -0.62
C PHE A 41 5.18 -1.82 -0.83
N THR A 42 6.05 -1.69 -1.82
CA THR A 42 6.60 -0.40 -2.25
C THR A 42 6.13 -0.11 -3.66
N LEU A 43 5.46 1.03 -3.86
CA LEU A 43 5.15 1.56 -5.18
C LEU A 43 6.39 2.29 -5.72
N PRO A 44 6.98 1.85 -6.85
CA PRO A 44 8.12 2.55 -7.44
C PRO A 44 7.71 3.77 -8.29
N PHE A 45 6.41 4.04 -8.40
CA PHE A 45 5.83 5.14 -9.17
C PHE A 45 4.47 5.54 -8.60
N ASN A 46 3.99 6.72 -8.96
CA ASN A 46 2.62 7.13 -8.67
C ASN A 46 1.64 6.22 -9.42
N ALA A 47 0.65 5.72 -8.69
CA ALA A 47 -0.36 4.81 -9.20
C ALA A 47 -1.77 5.33 -8.96
N GLN A 48 -2.73 4.84 -9.74
CA GLN A 48 -4.15 5.04 -9.54
C GLN A 48 -4.81 3.71 -9.22
N TRP A 49 -5.57 3.67 -8.11
CA TRP A 49 -6.38 2.52 -7.72
C TRP A 49 -7.84 2.96 -7.67
N GLY A 50 -8.59 2.65 -8.74
CA GLY A 50 -9.93 3.19 -8.93
C GLY A 50 -9.90 4.72 -9.03
N ARG A 51 -10.50 5.42 -8.06
CA ARG A 51 -10.52 6.89 -7.99
C ARG A 51 -9.43 7.47 -7.08
N VAL A 52 -8.59 6.63 -6.51
CA VAL A 52 -7.59 7.04 -5.52
C VAL A 52 -6.22 7.13 -6.19
N ALA A 53 -5.55 8.26 -6.01
CA ALA A 53 -4.15 8.42 -6.39
C ALA A 53 -3.25 7.97 -5.22
N LEU A 54 -2.32 7.06 -5.51
CA LEU A 54 -1.33 6.53 -4.60
C LEU A 54 0.05 7.02 -5.04
N PRO A 55 0.68 7.95 -4.30
CA PRO A 55 2.06 8.33 -4.58
C PRO A 55 3.03 7.15 -4.51
N ALA A 56 4.20 7.27 -5.16
CA ALA A 56 5.30 6.35 -4.93
C ALA A 56 5.68 6.32 -3.44
N GLY A 57 6.00 5.15 -2.89
CA GLY A 57 6.32 5.01 -1.47
C GLY A 57 5.98 3.65 -0.88
N GLU A 58 6.14 3.53 0.43
CA GLU A 58 5.84 2.31 1.18
C GLU A 58 4.43 2.31 1.75
N TYR A 59 3.77 1.16 1.63
CA TYR A 59 2.39 0.97 2.07
C TYR A 59 2.25 -0.32 2.87
N SER A 60 1.36 -0.27 3.85
CA SER A 60 0.71 -1.45 4.42
C SER A 60 -0.62 -1.68 3.71
N LEU A 61 -0.94 -2.94 3.49
CA LEU A 61 -2.17 -3.40 2.86
C LEU A 61 -2.86 -4.41 3.77
N TYR A 62 -4.16 -4.22 3.96
CA TYR A 62 -5.02 -5.17 4.67
C TYR A 62 -6.22 -5.50 3.80
N TYR A 63 -6.61 -6.76 3.80
CA TYR A 63 -7.81 -7.23 3.14
C TYR A 63 -8.63 -8.08 4.12
N GLY A 64 -9.93 -7.82 4.16
CA GLY A 64 -10.80 -8.45 5.15
C GLY A 64 -12.19 -7.85 5.16
N SER A 65 -12.96 -8.11 6.21
CA SER A 65 -14.36 -7.70 6.31
C SER A 65 -14.67 -6.86 7.55
N ASN A 66 -15.69 -6.02 7.42
CA ASN A 66 -16.35 -5.36 8.55
C ASN A 66 -17.55 -6.17 9.05
N PHE A 67 -18.18 -5.68 10.13
CA PHE A 67 -19.51 -6.13 10.54
C PHE A 67 -20.47 -6.14 9.34
N GLY A 68 -21.08 -7.29 9.07
CA GLY A 68 -21.92 -7.53 7.88
C GLY A 68 -21.26 -8.32 6.75
N GLY A 69 -19.96 -8.66 6.87
CA GLY A 69 -19.27 -9.55 5.93
C GLY A 69 -18.76 -8.89 4.65
N THR A 70 -19.13 -7.62 4.40
CA THR A 70 -18.61 -6.82 3.28
C THR A 70 -17.10 -6.74 3.34
N LYS A 71 -16.45 -7.07 2.22
CA LYS A 71 -15.00 -7.09 2.09
C LYS A 71 -14.45 -5.74 1.65
N TYR A 72 -13.28 -5.39 2.16
CA TYR A 72 -12.57 -4.15 1.88
C TYR A 72 -11.09 -4.40 1.70
N VAL A 73 -10.44 -3.53 0.94
CA VAL A 73 -8.99 -3.38 0.89
C VAL A 73 -8.66 -2.06 1.56
N GLU A 74 -7.87 -2.13 2.62
CA GLU A 74 -7.34 -0.98 3.34
C GLU A 74 -5.87 -0.77 2.96
N ILE A 75 -5.52 0.49 2.68
CA ILE A 75 -4.18 0.90 2.26
C ILE A 75 -3.74 2.03 3.16
N VAL A 76 -2.58 1.88 3.78
CA VAL A 76 -2.02 2.87 4.71
C VAL A 76 -0.61 3.19 4.26
N ALA A 77 -0.36 4.43 3.87
CA ALA A 77 1.00 4.93 3.63
C ALA A 77 1.78 4.92 4.94
N LYS A 78 3.02 4.43 4.93
CA LYS A 78 3.86 4.39 6.14
C LYS A 78 4.41 5.75 6.55
N GLU A 79 4.44 6.72 5.65
CA GLU A 79 4.87 8.07 5.95
C GLU A 79 3.87 8.77 6.90
N ARG A 80 4.37 9.56 7.85
CA ARG A 80 3.55 10.15 8.92
C ARG A 80 2.56 11.17 8.35
N GLY A 81 1.29 11.12 8.79
CA GLY A 81 0.25 12.05 8.31
C GLY A 81 -0.22 11.80 6.87
N SER A 82 0.13 10.63 6.31
CA SER A 82 -0.10 10.31 4.90
C SER A 82 -1.41 9.58 4.65
N LEU A 83 -1.63 9.27 3.36
CA LEU A 83 -2.80 8.63 2.81
C LEU A 83 -3.22 7.35 3.56
N HIS A 84 -4.47 7.32 4.00
CA HIS A 84 -5.15 6.15 4.56
C HIS A 84 -6.48 6.00 3.84
N VAL A 85 -6.66 4.88 3.13
CA VAL A 85 -7.77 4.66 2.24
C VAL A 85 -8.40 3.30 2.50
N LEU A 86 -9.73 3.25 2.52
CA LEU A 86 -10.52 2.03 2.52
C LEU A 86 -11.29 1.92 1.20
N LEU A 87 -11.04 0.86 0.45
CA LEU A 87 -11.68 0.56 -0.82
C LEU A 87 -12.64 -0.61 -0.65
N LEU A 88 -13.86 -0.49 -1.17
CA LEU A 88 -14.76 -1.64 -1.27
C LEU A 88 -14.13 -2.69 -2.18
N ALA A 89 -13.98 -3.92 -1.68
CA ALA A 89 -13.49 -5.02 -2.50
C ALA A 89 -14.60 -5.48 -3.46
N GLY A 90 -14.23 -5.74 -4.70
CA GLY A 90 -15.11 -6.46 -5.63
C GLY A 90 -15.29 -7.91 -5.19
N ALA A 91 -16.11 -8.66 -5.93
CA ALA A 91 -16.21 -10.10 -5.72
C ALA A 91 -14.84 -10.77 -5.93
N PRO A 92 -14.34 -11.58 -4.98
CA PRO A 92 -13.11 -12.32 -5.15
C PRO A 92 -13.27 -13.37 -6.25
N ILE A 93 -12.19 -13.61 -6.97
CA ILE A 93 -12.06 -14.68 -7.96
C ILE A 93 -10.94 -15.62 -7.54
N ASP A 94 -10.99 -16.87 -7.99
CA ASP A 94 -9.92 -17.83 -7.73
C ASP A 94 -8.63 -17.41 -8.43
N VAL A 95 -7.50 -17.71 -7.80
CA VAL A 95 -6.17 -17.47 -8.34
C VAL A 95 -5.32 -18.73 -8.23
N SER A 96 -4.38 -18.91 -9.16
CA SER A 96 -3.45 -20.04 -9.12
C SER A 96 -2.67 -20.04 -7.80
N PRO A 97 -2.64 -21.16 -7.04
CA PRO A 97 -1.94 -21.23 -5.76
C PRO A 97 -0.43 -21.08 -5.90
N ASN A 98 0.12 -21.26 -7.12
CA ASN A 98 1.55 -21.14 -7.41
C ASN A 98 1.99 -19.70 -7.70
N ALA A 99 1.07 -18.73 -7.71
CA ALA A 99 1.41 -17.33 -7.89
C ALA A 99 2.05 -16.74 -6.62
N LYS A 100 2.75 -15.61 -6.77
CA LYS A 100 3.20 -14.79 -5.63
C LYS A 100 2.16 -13.72 -5.34
N ASN A 101 2.03 -13.33 -4.06
CA ASN A 101 1.23 -12.16 -3.69
C ASN A 101 1.73 -10.94 -4.44
N ALA A 102 0.83 -10.28 -5.16
CA ALA A 102 1.22 -9.19 -6.02
C ALA A 102 0.12 -8.16 -6.20
N LEU A 103 0.53 -6.90 -6.24
CA LEU A 103 -0.26 -5.83 -6.83
C LEU A 103 0.08 -5.75 -8.32
N VAL A 104 -0.90 -6.04 -9.17
CA VAL A 104 -0.73 -6.01 -10.62
C VAL A 104 -1.13 -4.63 -11.13
N CYS A 105 -0.14 -3.93 -11.68
CA CYS A 105 -0.28 -2.61 -12.27
C CYS A 105 -0.09 -2.70 -13.78
N VAL A 106 -0.82 -1.87 -14.52
CA VAL A 106 -0.57 -1.61 -15.93
C VAL A 106 -0.02 -0.19 -16.07
N ARG A 107 1.03 0.00 -16.85
CA ARG A 107 1.62 1.32 -17.08
C ARG A 107 0.94 2.07 -18.22
N GLU A 108 0.58 3.31 -17.95
CA GLU A 108 0.13 4.30 -18.93
C GLU A 108 1.02 5.54 -18.75
N GLY A 109 2.03 5.66 -19.62
CA GLY A 109 3.09 6.67 -19.46
C GLY A 109 3.81 6.56 -18.11
N ASN A 110 3.72 7.64 -17.31
CA ASN A 110 4.39 7.74 -16.01
C ASN A 110 3.56 7.26 -14.82
N ILE A 111 2.28 6.93 -15.03
CA ILE A 111 1.35 6.50 -13.98
C ILE A 111 1.09 5.01 -14.13
N GLY A 112 1.05 4.30 -13.00
CA GLY A 112 0.56 2.91 -12.99
C GLY A 112 -0.91 2.85 -12.63
N ILE A 113 -1.66 1.94 -13.23
CA ILE A 113 -3.07 1.70 -12.90
C ILE A 113 -3.16 0.33 -12.24
N VAL A 114 -3.63 0.29 -10.99
CA VAL A 114 -3.86 -0.96 -10.28
C VAL A 114 -5.02 -1.70 -10.91
N ARG A 115 -4.76 -2.92 -11.38
CA ARG A 115 -5.74 -3.79 -12.06
C ARG A 115 -6.13 -5.00 -11.26
N ALA A 116 -5.23 -5.48 -10.40
CA ALA A 116 -5.54 -6.61 -9.55
C ALA A 116 -4.72 -6.61 -8.27
N LEU A 117 -5.31 -7.22 -7.26
CA LEU A 117 -4.63 -7.66 -6.04
C LEU A 117 -4.72 -9.19 -6.03
N GLU A 118 -3.58 -9.86 -6.18
CA GLU A 118 -3.50 -11.32 -6.16
C GLU A 118 -2.99 -11.76 -4.78
N MET A 119 -3.77 -12.59 -4.09
CA MET A 119 -3.51 -13.10 -2.74
C MET A 119 -3.63 -14.63 -2.72
N PRO A 120 -2.80 -15.35 -3.51
CA PRO A 120 -2.89 -16.80 -3.67
C PRO A 120 -2.78 -17.60 -2.38
N GLN A 121 -2.17 -17.04 -1.33
CA GLN A 121 -2.10 -17.68 -0.03
C GLN A 121 -3.46 -17.87 0.65
N ILE A 122 -4.45 -17.05 0.30
CA ILE A 122 -5.85 -17.23 0.74
C ILE A 122 -6.74 -17.70 -0.42
N GLY A 123 -6.15 -18.08 -1.56
CA GLY A 123 -6.87 -18.54 -2.75
C GLY A 123 -7.62 -17.47 -3.53
N GLU A 124 -7.49 -16.19 -3.17
CA GLU A 124 -8.30 -15.11 -3.73
C GLU A 124 -7.48 -14.12 -4.58
N ALA A 125 -8.14 -13.55 -5.58
CA ALA A 125 -7.72 -12.33 -6.24
C ALA A 125 -8.89 -11.36 -6.41
N LEU A 126 -8.58 -10.06 -6.42
CA LEU A 126 -9.53 -9.00 -6.72
C LEU A 126 -9.15 -8.37 -8.06
N ARG A 127 -10.15 -8.12 -8.90
CA ARG A 127 -9.97 -7.34 -10.15
C ARG A 127 -10.57 -5.96 -9.99
N PHE A 128 -9.81 -4.96 -10.41
CA PHE A 128 -10.22 -3.55 -10.36
C PHE A 128 -10.47 -3.03 -11.76
N ARG A 129 -11.53 -2.23 -11.88
CA ARG A 129 -11.89 -1.57 -13.13
C ARG A 129 -10.86 -0.50 -13.47
N MET A 130 -10.64 -0.30 -14.77
CA MET A 130 -9.88 0.84 -15.26
C MET A 130 -10.60 2.15 -14.87
N PRO A 131 -9.86 3.20 -14.51
CA PRO A 131 -10.41 4.54 -14.40
C PRO A 131 -11.10 4.94 -15.72
N GLN A 132 -12.25 5.61 -15.63
CA GLN A 132 -12.91 6.15 -16.82
C GLN A 132 -11.99 7.19 -17.48
N GLY A 133 -11.69 7.02 -18.77
CA GLY A 133 -10.79 7.91 -19.51
C GLY A 133 -9.32 7.47 -19.56
N ALA A 134 -8.94 6.39 -18.85
CA ALA A 134 -7.64 5.76 -19.03
C ALA A 134 -7.61 5.02 -20.37
N MET A 135 -6.70 5.42 -21.25
CA MET A 135 -6.64 4.95 -22.62
C MET A 135 -5.49 3.97 -22.73
N LEU A 136 -5.77 2.68 -22.47
CA LEU A 136 -4.89 1.62 -22.96
C LEU A 136 -5.01 1.64 -24.47
N VAL A 137 -4.09 2.34 -25.14
CA VAL A 137 -4.10 2.45 -26.60
C VAL A 137 -3.83 1.07 -27.18
N SER A 138 -4.86 0.26 -27.40
CA SER A 138 -4.83 -0.82 -28.37
C SER A 138 -5.45 -0.26 -29.65
N HIS A 139 -4.62 0.28 -30.54
CA HIS A 139 -5.12 0.68 -31.85
C HIS A 139 -5.41 -0.61 -32.63
N ASN A 140 -6.68 -0.99 -32.73
CA ASN A 140 -7.12 -2.03 -33.67
C ASN A 140 -6.73 -1.58 -35.07
N GLY A 141 -5.65 -2.16 -35.61
CA GLY A 141 -5.19 -1.88 -36.96
C GLY A 141 -6.19 -2.37 -38.00
N ARG A 142 -7.10 -1.50 -38.43
CA ARG A 142 -7.67 -1.59 -39.77
C ARG A 142 -6.72 -0.82 -40.70
N HIS A 143 -5.85 -1.56 -41.38
CA HIS A 143 -4.77 -1.00 -42.16
C HIS A 143 -5.24 -0.63 -43.58
N ASN A 144 -5.20 0.66 -43.90
CA ASN A 144 -4.82 1.17 -45.22
C ASN A 144 -4.19 2.57 -45.04
N GLY A 145 -2.85 2.62 -45.06
CA GLY A 145 -2.10 3.86 -44.98
C GLY A 145 -1.02 3.84 -43.91
N SER A 146 0.23 3.86 -44.35
CA SER A 146 1.45 3.72 -43.59
C SER A 146 1.73 4.92 -42.68
N THR A 147 1.42 4.79 -41.39
CA THR A 147 2.06 5.59 -40.33
C THR A 147 2.43 4.64 -39.20
N GLN A 148 3.69 4.18 -39.21
CA GLN A 148 4.29 3.43 -38.12
C GLN A 148 4.52 4.41 -36.96
N ILE A 149 3.47 4.71 -36.22
CA ILE A 149 3.60 5.33 -34.90
C ILE A 149 4.01 4.21 -33.95
N ALA A 150 5.21 4.33 -33.40
CA ALA A 150 5.78 3.36 -32.48
C ALA A 150 4.80 3.03 -31.35
N GLU A 151 4.28 1.81 -31.34
CA GLU A 151 3.54 1.22 -30.23
C GLU A 151 4.43 1.27 -28.98
N ALA A 152 4.08 2.11 -28.01
CA ALA A 152 4.64 1.98 -26.67
C ALA A 152 3.98 0.73 -26.04
N PRO A 153 4.74 -0.33 -25.73
CA PRO A 153 4.17 -1.54 -25.14
C PRO A 153 3.49 -1.19 -23.81
N VAL A 154 2.25 -1.63 -23.64
CA VAL A 154 1.55 -1.58 -22.35
C VAL A 154 2.30 -2.49 -21.38
N LEU A 155 3.13 -1.91 -20.51
CA LEU A 155 3.97 -2.67 -19.57
C LEU A 155 3.14 -3.10 -18.36
N ILE A 156 2.93 -4.41 -18.22
CA ILE A 156 2.38 -5.00 -17.00
C ILE A 156 3.51 -5.10 -15.97
N GLN A 157 3.29 -4.54 -14.79
CA GLN A 157 4.22 -4.60 -13.67
C GLN A 157 3.57 -5.29 -12.48
N ARG A 158 4.29 -6.24 -11.91
CA ARG A 158 3.85 -6.99 -10.74
C ARG A 158 4.69 -6.54 -9.55
N ILE A 159 4.06 -5.86 -8.61
CA ILE A 159 4.69 -5.37 -7.40
C ILE A 159 4.49 -6.44 -6.33
N THR A 160 5.58 -7.04 -5.87
CA THR A 160 5.54 -8.07 -4.83
C THR A 160 4.99 -7.51 -3.52
N ILE A 161 4.12 -8.27 -2.87
CA ILE A 161 3.62 -7.95 -1.54
C ILE A 161 4.31 -8.89 -0.54
N ALA A 162 5.06 -8.31 0.38
CA ALA A 162 5.63 -9.03 1.52
C ALA A 162 4.51 -9.25 2.55
N GLN A 163 4.10 -10.50 2.75
CA GLN A 163 3.06 -10.84 3.71
C GLN A 163 3.56 -10.60 5.13
N ASN A 164 2.71 -10.04 5.99
CA ASN A 164 3.00 -10.03 7.42
C ASN A 164 2.61 -11.40 8.00
N SER A 165 3.52 -12.01 8.74
CA SER A 165 3.19 -13.18 9.56
C SER A 165 2.21 -12.76 10.65
N ASN A 166 1.01 -13.34 10.64
CA ASN A 166 0.09 -13.29 11.77
C ASN A 166 0.61 -14.14 12.93
#